data_AF-A0A812WK45-F1
#
_entry.id   AF-A0A812WK45-F1
#
_cell.length_a   1.000
_cell.length_b   1.000
_cell.length_c   1.000
_cell.angle_alpha   90.00
_cell.angle_beta   90.00
_cell.angle_gamma   90.00
#
_symmetry.space_group_name_H-M   'P 1'
#
loop_
_entity.id
_entity.type
_entity.pdbx_description
1 polymer ?
#
loop_
_entity_poly.entity_id
_entity_poly.type
_entity_poly.pdbx_seq_one_letter_code
_entity_poly.pdbx_strand_id
1 'polypeptide(L)' 'MAFEGMRFWSSYAEPSGTPSRTAIMTGRHPVRTGLLKVLWPGQTDGLSQEEFTLAEALMGLGVLLPVSGCF' A
#
# COMPACT_ATOMS: atom_id res chain seq x y z
N MET A 1 19.97 -7.97 8.51
CA MET A 1 18.92 -7.31 9.31
C MET A 1 17.94 -8.31 9.93
N ALA A 2 18.40 -9.30 10.71
CA ALA A 2 17.50 -10.24 11.41
C ALA A 2 18.07 -10.71 12.77
N PHE A 3 19.40 -10.73 12.91
CA PHE A 3 20.08 -11.02 14.18
C PHE A 3 20.19 -9.79 15.12
N GLU A 4 20.15 -8.58 14.57
CA GLU A 4 20.27 -7.32 15.32
C GLU A 4 18.92 -6.60 15.47
N GLY A 5 17.83 -7.23 15.05
CA GLY A 5 16.51 -6.59 14.97
C GLY A 5 15.37 -7.51 15.36
N MET A 6 14.16 -6.99 15.29
CA MET A 6 12.95 -7.75 15.61
C MET A 6 12.49 -8.57 14.40
N ARG A 7 12.38 -9.89 14.57
CA ARG A 7 11.86 -10.79 13.54
C ARG A 7 10.39 -11.12 13.82
N PHE A 8 9.53 -10.81 12.87
CA PHE A 8 8.13 -11.23 12.92
C PHE A 8 8.02 -12.68 12.43
N TRP A 9 7.50 -13.56 13.29
CA TRP A 9 7.26 -14.97 12.95
C TRP A 9 5.98 -15.17 12.13
N SER A 10 5.02 -14.26 12.28
CA SER A 10 3.71 -14.30 11.63
C SER A 10 3.38 -12.94 11.03
N SER A 11 3.83 -12.70 9.80
CA SER A 11 3.44 -11.54 8.99
C SER A 11 2.48 -11.98 7.89
N TYR A 12 1.28 -11.41 7.86
CA TYR A 12 0.26 -11.73 6.86
C TYR A 12 0.09 -10.60 5.85
N ALA A 13 -0.13 -10.96 4.60
CA ALA A 13 -0.41 -10.03 3.51
C ALA A 13 -1.45 -10.65 2.57
N GLU A 14 -2.07 -9.82 1.73
CA GLU A 14 -3.01 -10.27 0.72
C GLU A 14 -2.35 -11.17 -0.34
N PRO A 15 -3.13 -12.04 -1.01
CA PRO A 15 -2.57 -13.04 -1.92
C PRO A 15 -2.03 -12.46 -3.24
N SER A 16 -2.15 -11.16 -3.51
CA SER A 16 -1.64 -10.57 -4.75
C SER A 16 -1.06 -9.16 -4.58
N GLY A 17 -0.15 -8.79 -5.48
CA GLY A 17 0.69 -7.59 -5.31
C GLY A 17 -0.08 -6.28 -5.22
N THR A 18 -1.14 -6.10 -6.01
CA THR A 18 -1.98 -4.89 -5.98
C THR A 18 -2.76 -4.75 -4.66
N PRO A 19 -3.55 -5.75 -4.19
CA PRO A 19 -4.24 -5.64 -2.92
C PRO A 19 -3.27 -5.52 -1.74
N SER A 20 -2.12 -6.21 -1.74
CA SER A 20 -1.14 -6.07 -0.65
C SER A 20 -0.56 -4.66 -0.57
N ARG A 21 -0.19 -4.07 -1.72
CA ARG A 21 0.33 -2.68 -1.76
C ARG A 21 -0.73 -1.68 -1.35
N THR A 22 -1.96 -1.87 -1.81
CA THR A 22 -3.10 -1.03 -1.44
C THR A 22 -3.36 -1.08 0.05
N ALA A 23 -3.37 -2.28 0.65
CA ALA A 23 -3.61 -2.46 2.08
C ALA A 23 -2.49 -1.85 2.94
N ILE A 24 -1.23 -1.96 2.53
CA ILE A 24 -0.11 -1.33 3.22
C ILE A 24 -0.19 0.20 3.11
N MET A 25 -0.52 0.74 1.94
CA MET A 25 -0.55 2.19 1.73
C MET A 25 -1.73 2.88 2.40
N THR A 26 -2.91 2.26 2.39
CA THR A 26 -4.14 2.85 2.96
C THR A 26 -4.44 2.38 4.38
N GLY A 27 -3.79 1.31 4.84
CA GLY A 27 -4.13 0.66 6.12
C GLY A 27 -5.52 -0.01 6.12
N ARG A 28 -6.17 -0.15 4.97
CA ARG A 28 -7.55 -0.66 4.83
C ARG A 28 -7.56 -1.97 4.05
N HIS A 29 -8.51 -2.85 4.39
CA HIS A 29 -8.69 -4.09 3.64
C HIS A 29 -9.09 -3.80 2.18
N PRO A 30 -8.51 -4.50 1.20
CA PRO A 30 -8.71 -4.21 -0.22
C PRO A 30 -10.12 -4.50 -0.73
N VAL A 31 -10.93 -5.23 0.05
CA VAL A 31 -12.39 -5.32 -0.18
C VAL A 31 -13.05 -3.94 -0.16
N ARG A 32 -12.56 -3.01 0.67
CA ARG A 32 -13.14 -1.68 0.83
C ARG A 32 -12.68 -0.68 -0.23
N THR A 33 -11.51 -0.91 -0.82
CA THR A 33 -10.96 -0.07 -1.90
C THR A 33 -11.36 -0.58 -3.29
N GLY A 34 -12.00 -1.76 -3.38
CA GLY A 34 -12.40 -2.37 -4.65
C GLY A 34 -11.25 -3.06 -5.42
N LEU A 35 -10.01 -2.91 -4.96
CA LEU A 35 -8.81 -3.44 -5.62
C LEU A 35 -8.47 -4.87 -5.18
N LEU A 36 -9.33 -5.83 -5.55
CA LEU A 36 -9.15 -7.25 -5.23
C LEU A 36 -8.35 -8.03 -6.28
N LYS A 37 -8.06 -7.42 -7.43
CA LYS A 37 -7.42 -8.07 -8.58
C LYS A 37 -6.10 -7.38 -8.92
N VAL A 38 -5.21 -8.12 -9.59
CA VAL A 38 -3.96 -7.57 -10.12
C VAL A 38 -4.30 -6.61 -11.25
N LEU A 39 -3.85 -5.37 -11.10
CA LEU A 39 -3.97 -4.36 -12.16
C LEU A 39 -2.99 -4.69 -13.27
N TRP A 40 -3.51 -4.72 -14.49
CA TRP A 40 -2.68 -4.85 -15.70
C TRP A 40 -2.27 -3.46 -16.21
N PRO A 41 -1.07 -3.33 -16.79
CA PRO A 41 -0.63 -2.07 -17.38
C PRO A 41 -1.62 -1.63 -18.47
N GLY A 42 -2.31 -0.51 -18.26
CA GLY A 42 -3.36 0.02 -19.15
C GLY A 42 -4.80 -0.10 -18.63
N GLN A 43 -5.03 -0.73 -17.48
CA GLN A 43 -6.31 -0.60 -16.76
C GLN A 43 -6.41 0.80 -16.16
N THR A 44 -7.58 1.45 -16.31
CA THR A 44 -7.91 2.71 -15.64
C THR A 44 -8.34 2.51 -14.19
N ASP A 45 -8.55 1.25 -13.78
CA ASP A 45 -8.82 0.89 -12.40
C ASP A 45 -7.53 1.07 -11.60
N GLY A 46 -7.60 1.88 -10.55
CA GLY A 46 -6.46 2.25 -9.71
C GLY A 46 -6.92 2.58 -8.31
N LEU A 47 -6.00 3.04 -7.46
CA LEU A 47 -6.37 3.49 -6.12
C LEU A 47 -7.26 4.73 -6.23
N SER A 48 -8.43 4.73 -5.57
CA SER A 48 -9.29 5.92 -5.54
C SER A 48 -8.54 7.09 -4.91
N GLN A 49 -8.65 8.28 -5.52
CA GLN A 49 -8.04 9.52 -5.02
C GLN A 49 -8.64 10.00 -3.68
N GLU A 50 -9.74 9.40 -3.24
CA GLU A 50 -10.35 9.66 -1.93
C GLU A 50 -9.69 8.86 -0.79
N GLU A 51 -8.87 7.86 -1.10
CA GLU A 51 -8.23 7.03 -0.09
C GLU A 51 -6.98 7.71 0.46
N PHE A 52 -6.99 7.97 1.76
CA PHE A 52 -5.87 8.59 2.45
C PHE A 52 -4.70 7.62 2.58
N THR A 53 -3.54 8.01 2.06
CA THR A 53 -2.35 7.15 2.06
C THR A 53 -1.40 7.46 3.22
N LEU A 54 -0.59 6.47 3.60
CA LEU A 54 0.49 6.65 4.58
C LEU A 54 1.48 7.75 4.14
N ALA A 55 1.68 7.92 2.83
CA ALA A 55 2.55 8.96 2.30
C ALA A 55 1.99 10.36 2.59
N GLU A 56 0.68 10.57 2.42
CA GLU A 56 0.00 11.83 2.75
C GLU A 56 0.04 12.13 4.25
N ALA A 57 -0.18 11.08 5.07
CA ALA A 57 -0.08 11.19 6.53
C ALA A 57 1.31 11.68 6.98
N LEU A 58 2.37 11.13 6.39
CA LEU A 58 3.75 11.46 6.74
C LEU A 58 4.21 12.79 6.13
N MET A 59 3.72 13.15 4.94
CA MET A 59 3.98 14.46 4.33
C MET A 59 3.40 15.60 5.18
N GLY A 60 2.21 15.41 5.77
CA GLY A 60 1.64 16.36 6.73
C GLY A 60 2.50 16.59 7.98
N LEU A 61 3.40 15.65 8.30
CA LEU A 61 4.36 15.74 9.42
C LEU A 61 5.73 16.30 8.99
N GLY A 62 5.89 16.71 7.73
CA GLY A 62 7.11 17.30 7.20
C GLY A 62 8.16 16.30 6.72
N VAL A 63 7.80 15.02 6.51
CA VAL A 63 8.70 13.99 5.99
C VAL A 63 8.63 13.93 4.46
N LEU A 64 9.77 14.17 3.79
CA LEU A 64 9.90 14.02 2.35
C LEU A 64 9.94 12.53 1.97
N LEU A 65 8.87 12.05 1.34
CA LEU A 65 8.79 10.70 0.81
C LEU A 65 8.86 10.73 -0.73
N PRO A 66 9.92 10.15 -1.34
CA PRO A 66 9.94 9.94 -2.78
C PRO A 66 9.07 8.72 -3.13
N VAL A 67 7.76 8.96 -3.33
CA VAL A 67 6.88 7.99 -4.00
C VAL A 67 7.03 8.14 -5.50
N SER A 68 7.99 7.43 -6.09
CA SER A 68 8.22 7.41 -7.54
C SER A 68 7.27 6.40 -8.20
N GLY A 69 6.03 6.81 -8.46
CA GLY A 69 5.09 6.07 -9.31
C GLY A 69 3.61 6.34 -9.01
N CYS A 70 2.87 6.84 -10.00
CA CYS A 70 1.42 6.69 -10.05
C CYS A 70 1.10 5.19 -10.10
N PHE A 71 0.44 4.67 -9.06
CA PHE A 71 -0.19 3.34 -9.07
C PHE A 71 -1.65 3.45 -9.52
#